data_AF-A0A0Q0TZ57-F1
#
_entry.id   AF-A0A0Q0TZ57-F1
#
_cell.length_a   1.000
_cell.length_b   1.000
_cell.length_c   1.000
_cell.angle_alpha   90.00
_cell.angle_beta   90.00
_cell.angle_gamma   90.00
#
_symmetry.space_group_name_H-M   'P 1'
#
loop_
_entity.id
_entity.type
_entity.pdbx_description
1 polymer ?
#
loop_
_entity_poly.entity_id
_entity_poly.type
_entity_poly.pdbx_seq_one_letter_code
_entity_poly.pdbx_strand_id
1 'polypeptide(L)'
;MSISVAFVLEHPELTPEQVFRAISNAPGAELHDGVFFLQGEYRIRIAPFDPSGEIFIELADWHKEGSIPALDRLYDYLVETTPWGMETLYDDVDNYFDDQKVTHKERRVLTEAAA
;
A
#
# COMPACT_ATOMS: atom_id res chain seq x y z
N MET A 1 13.95 11.15 -11.19
CA MET A 1 13.06 11.36 -10.04
C MET A 1 11.70 10.90 -10.49
N SER A 2 11.32 9.69 -10.07
CA SER A 2 10.00 9.11 -10.31
C SER A 2 9.25 9.35 -9.02
N ILE A 3 8.21 10.17 -9.06
CA ILE A 3 7.36 10.38 -7.89
C ILE A 3 6.62 9.07 -7.64
N SER A 4 6.77 8.52 -6.44
CA SER A 4 6.13 7.26 -6.05
C SER A 4 5.47 7.42 -4.69
N VAL A 5 4.18 7.06 -4.65
CA VAL A 5 3.35 7.02 -3.44
C VAL A 5 2.97 5.57 -3.25
N ALA A 6 3.55 4.92 -2.25
CA ALA A 6 3.46 3.47 -2.12
C ALA A 6 3.43 2.99 -0.67
N PHE A 7 3.07 1.72 -0.51
CA PHE A 7 3.43 0.94 0.66
C PHE A 7 4.59 0.04 0.33
N VAL A 8 5.56 -0.05 1.23
CA VAL A 8 6.57 -1.10 1.26
C VAL A 8 6.08 -2.15 2.25
N LEU A 9 5.86 -3.37 1.76
CA LEU A 9 5.41 -4.49 2.56
C LEU A 9 6.55 -5.48 2.75
N GLU A 10 6.71 -5.98 3.97
CA GLU A 10 7.69 -7.00 4.31
C GLU A 10 7.07 -8.11 5.18
N HIS A 11 7.38 -9.36 4.84
CA HIS A 11 7.16 -10.53 5.69
C HIS A 11 8.00 -11.70 5.13
N PRO A 12 8.57 -12.60 5.97
CA PRO A 12 9.45 -13.68 5.49
C PRO A 12 8.84 -14.61 4.42
N GLU A 13 7.51 -14.73 4.40
CA GLU A 13 6.76 -15.57 3.47
C GLU A 13 5.86 -14.76 2.52
N LEU A 14 6.09 -13.44 2.40
CA LEU A 14 5.25 -12.57 1.60
C LEU A 14 5.34 -12.93 0.11
N THR A 15 4.19 -13.13 -0.54
CA THR A 15 4.14 -13.28 -2.00
C THR A 15 3.19 -12.27 -2.65
N PRO A 16 3.41 -11.93 -3.94
CA PRO A 16 2.48 -11.04 -4.66
C PRO A 16 1.04 -11.56 -4.66
N GLU A 17 0.83 -12.87 -4.68
CA GLU A 17 -0.51 -13.49 -4.64
C GLU A 17 -1.21 -13.29 -3.30
N GLN A 18 -0.46 -13.30 -2.18
CA GLN A 18 -1.03 -13.01 -0.87
C GLN A 18 -1.45 -11.54 -0.77
N VAL A 19 -0.60 -10.63 -1.26
CA VAL A 19 -0.91 -9.18 -1.34
C VAL A 19 -2.14 -8.94 -2.21
N PHE A 20 -2.19 -9.58 -3.38
CA PHE A 20 -3.32 -9.53 -4.30
C PHE A 20 -4.63 -9.97 -3.60
N ARG A 21 -4.60 -11.11 -2.89
CA ARG A 21 -5.76 -11.63 -2.16
C ARG A 21 -6.21 -10.71 -1.02
N ALA A 22 -5.28 -10.14 -0.27
CA ALA A 22 -5.61 -9.21 0.82
C ALA A 22 -6.31 -7.96 0.27
N ILE A 23 -5.76 -7.35 -0.79
CA ILE A 23 -6.33 -6.18 -1.46
C ILE A 23 -7.71 -6.50 -2.05
N SER A 24 -7.88 -7.68 -2.65
CA SER A 24 -9.18 -8.11 -3.22
C SER A 24 -10.32 -8.14 -2.19
N ASN A 25 -9.99 -8.29 -0.91
CA ASN A 25 -10.96 -8.30 0.19
C ASN A 25 -11.12 -6.92 0.87
N ALA A 26 -10.30 -5.93 0.50
CA ALA A 26 -10.35 -4.60 1.09
C ALA A 26 -11.64 -3.86 0.68
N PRO A 27 -12.30 -3.13 1.60
CA PRO A 27 -13.49 -2.36 1.28
C PRO A 27 -13.26 -1.36 0.13
N GLY A 28 -14.09 -1.46 -0.91
CA GLY A 28 -14.00 -0.57 -2.08
C GLY A 28 -12.86 -0.91 -3.04
N ALA A 29 -12.13 -2.01 -2.83
CA ALA A 29 -11.22 -2.53 -3.85
C ALA A 29 -12.00 -3.28 -4.93
N GLU A 30 -11.72 -2.94 -6.18
CA GLU A 30 -12.31 -3.55 -7.36
C GLU A 30 -11.22 -3.99 -8.32
N LEU A 31 -11.40 -5.14 -8.97
CA LEU A 31 -10.48 -5.66 -9.98
C LEU A 31 -11.15 -5.56 -11.36
N HIS A 32 -10.58 -4.73 -12.23
CA HIS A 32 -11.02 -4.54 -13.61
C HIS A 32 -9.87 -4.90 -14.55
N ASP A 33 -10.07 -5.89 -15.42
CA ASP A 33 -9.08 -6.32 -16.42
C ASP A 33 -7.66 -6.56 -15.86
N GLY A 34 -7.56 -7.12 -14.64
CA GLY A 34 -6.28 -7.39 -13.99
C GLY A 34 -5.63 -6.18 -13.31
N VAL A 35 -6.36 -5.06 -13.20
CA VAL A 35 -5.92 -3.83 -12.55
C VAL A 35 -6.80 -3.54 -11.34
N PHE A 36 -6.18 -3.25 -10.19
CA PHE A 36 -6.92 -2.86 -8.99
C PHE A 36 -7.25 -1.38 -8.99
N PHE A 37 -8.48 -1.09 -8.59
CA PHE A 37 -9.00 0.24 -8.36
C PHE A 37 -9.50 0.33 -6.93
N LEU A 38 -9.10 1.38 -6.22
CA LEU A 38 -9.69 1.78 -4.96
C LEU A 38 -10.85 2.72 -5.24
N GLN A 39 -11.99 2.45 -4.62
CA GLN A 39 -13.23 3.22 -4.73
C GLN A 39 -13.71 3.37 -6.18
N GLY A 40 -13.40 2.39 -7.03
CA GLY A 40 -13.72 2.41 -8.46
C GLY A 40 -12.93 3.44 -9.30
N GLU A 41 -12.02 4.20 -8.71
CA GLU A 41 -11.40 5.37 -9.37
C GLU A 41 -9.88 5.39 -9.37
N TYR A 42 -9.24 4.93 -8.29
CA TYR A 42 -7.81 5.13 -8.07
C TYR A 42 -7.03 3.86 -8.30
N ARG A 43 -6.19 3.84 -9.33
CA ARG A 43 -5.44 2.65 -9.70
C ARG A 43 -4.26 2.41 -8.76
N ILE A 44 -4.13 1.16 -8.31
CA ILE A 44 -2.95 0.68 -7.61
C ILE A 44 -2.23 -0.41 -8.40
N ARG A 45 -0.91 -0.49 -8.22
CA ARG A 45 -0.03 -1.49 -8.83
C ARG A 45 0.68 -2.27 -7.73
N ILE A 46 0.77 -3.59 -7.90
CA ILE A 46 1.51 -4.46 -6.99
C ILE A 46 2.76 -4.91 -7.71
N ALA A 47 3.93 -4.66 -7.13
CA ALA A 47 5.21 -5.03 -7.74
C ALA A 47 6.18 -5.56 -6.68
N PRO A 48 6.90 -6.67 -6.93
CA PRO A 48 7.99 -7.09 -6.05
C PRO A 48 9.17 -6.12 -6.16
N PHE A 49 9.84 -5.87 -5.04
CA PHE A 49 11.11 -5.16 -4.96
C PHE A 49 12.25 -6.18 -4.87
N ASP A 50 12.96 -6.33 -5.98
CA ASP A 50 14.13 -7.21 -6.10
C ASP A 50 15.39 -6.44 -5.64
N PRO A 51 16.26 -6.96 -4.73
CA PRO A 51 16.32 -8.32 -4.17
C PRO A 51 15.91 -8.46 -2.70
N SER A 52 15.31 -7.44 -2.07
CA SER A 52 14.94 -7.49 -0.65
C SER A 52 13.80 -8.48 -0.36
N GLY A 53 12.98 -8.79 -1.36
CA GLY A 53 11.75 -9.58 -1.17
C GLY A 53 10.59 -8.74 -0.64
N GLU A 54 10.74 -7.43 -0.56
CA GLU A 54 9.64 -6.51 -0.26
C GLU A 54 8.65 -6.46 -1.42
N ILE A 55 7.41 -6.07 -1.14
CA ILE A 55 6.37 -5.86 -2.16
C ILE A 55 5.83 -4.45 -2.04
N PHE A 56 5.74 -3.78 -3.19
CA PHE A 56 5.26 -2.41 -3.28
C PHE A 56 3.79 -2.42 -3.71
N ILE A 57 2.98 -1.65 -3.01
CA ILE A 57 1.64 -1.25 -3.48
C ILE A 57 1.74 0.23 -3.87
N GLU A 58 1.86 0.52 -5.16
CA GLU A 58 2.01 1.87 -5.68
C GLU A 58 0.66 2.45 -6.12
N LEU A 59 0.34 3.66 -5.66
CA LEU A 59 -0.80 4.45 -6.12
C LEU A 59 -0.43 5.24 -7.37
N ALA A 60 -0.94 4.82 -8.53
CA ALA A 60 -0.62 5.45 -9.80
C ALA A 60 -1.32 6.80 -10.00
N ASP A 61 -2.47 7.01 -9.35
CA ASP A 61 -3.33 8.20 -9.48
C ASP A 61 -3.20 9.16 -8.29
N TRP A 62 -2.03 9.22 -7.64
CA TRP A 62 -1.79 9.98 -6.40
C TRP A 62 -2.10 11.48 -6.49
N HIS A 63 -2.10 12.04 -7.70
CA HIS A 63 -2.39 13.46 -7.94
C HIS A 63 -3.90 13.77 -7.98
N LYS A 64 -4.78 12.75 -7.95
CA LYS A 64 -6.23 12.95 -7.93
C LYS A 64 -6.70 13.25 -6.52
N GLU A 65 -7.64 14.18 -6.40
CA GLU A 65 -8.33 14.47 -5.14
C GLU A 65 -8.98 13.18 -4.59
N GLY A 66 -8.84 12.95 -3.28
CA GLY A 66 -9.39 11.77 -2.59
C GLY A 66 -8.57 10.49 -2.73
N SER A 67 -7.57 10.44 -3.61
CA SER A 67 -6.73 9.26 -3.82
C SER A 67 -5.89 8.91 -2.58
N ILE A 68 -5.35 9.92 -1.88
CA ILE A 68 -4.54 9.71 -0.68
C ILE A 68 -5.38 9.18 0.48
N PRO A 69 -6.54 9.76 0.84
CA PRO A 69 -7.45 9.15 1.81
C PRO A 69 -7.91 7.73 1.44
N ALA A 70 -8.05 7.41 0.15
CA ALA A 70 -8.40 6.06 -0.30
C ALA A 70 -7.25 5.07 -0.05
N LEU A 71 -6.02 5.47 -0.34
CA LEU A 71 -4.82 4.71 0.00
C LEU A 71 -4.69 4.56 1.52
N ASP A 72 -4.90 5.61 2.29
CA ASP A 72 -4.79 5.58 3.76
C ASP A 72 -5.75 4.56 4.40
N ARG A 73 -6.99 4.48 3.90
CA ARG A 73 -7.94 3.44 4.33
C ARG A 73 -7.49 2.03 3.97
N LEU A 74 -6.80 1.85 2.83
CA LEU A 74 -6.20 0.57 2.48
C LEU A 74 -5.07 0.21 3.45
N TYR A 75 -4.25 1.18 3.85
CA TYR A 75 -3.22 0.97 4.88
C TYR A 75 -3.84 0.44 6.17
N ASP A 76 -4.83 1.15 6.71
CA ASP A 76 -5.48 0.79 7.97
C ASP A 76 -6.11 -0.62 7.89
N TYR A 77 -6.79 -0.94 6.79
CA TYR A 77 -7.35 -2.27 6.56
C TYR A 77 -6.28 -3.37 6.53
N LEU A 78 -5.17 -3.16 5.79
CA LEU A 78 -4.09 -4.14 5.72
C LEU A 78 -3.38 -4.31 7.08
N VAL A 79 -3.27 -3.24 7.86
CA VAL A 79 -2.76 -3.29 9.23
C VAL A 79 -3.64 -4.18 10.11
N GLU A 80 -4.96 -4.04 10.02
CA GLU A 80 -5.92 -4.81 10.81
C GLU A 80 -6.02 -6.28 10.38
N THR A 81 -5.75 -6.60 9.12
CA THR A 81 -6.06 -7.92 8.54
C THR A 81 -4.85 -8.79 8.20
N THR A 82 -3.64 -8.26 8.30
CA THR A 82 -2.40 -8.98 7.93
C THR A 82 -1.32 -8.84 8.99
N PRO A 83 -0.35 -9.76 9.09
CA PRO A 83 0.78 -9.67 10.04
C PRO A 83 2.00 -8.91 9.47
N TRP A 84 1.88 -8.28 8.31
CA TRP A 84 3.01 -7.73 7.57
C TRP A 84 3.61 -6.49 8.23
N GLY A 85 4.92 -6.33 8.08
CA GLY A 85 5.57 -5.04 8.24
C GLY A 85 5.17 -4.15 7.06
N MET A 86 4.88 -2.89 7.35
CA MET A 86 4.34 -1.95 6.38
C MET A 86 4.87 -0.54 6.63
N GLU A 87 5.48 0.06 5.62
CA GLU A 87 5.93 1.45 5.64
C GLU A 87 5.28 2.23 4.48
N THR A 88 4.88 3.47 4.71
CA THR A 88 4.47 4.38 3.63
C THR A 88 5.69 5.08 3.04
N LEU A 89 5.82 5.01 1.71
CA LEU A 89 6.86 5.69 0.95
C LEU A 89 6.25 6.80 0.10
N TYR A 90 6.76 8.03 0.27
CA TYR A 90 6.32 9.24 -0.41
C TYR A 90 7.53 9.92 -1.07
N ASP A 91 8.06 9.37 -2.16
CA ASP A 91 9.28 9.89 -2.77
C ASP A 91 9.00 11.14 -3.64
N ASP A 92 9.80 12.19 -3.44
CA ASP A 92 9.72 13.50 -4.12
C ASP A 92 8.36 14.24 -3.99
N VAL A 93 7.53 13.92 -2.99
CA VAL A 93 6.21 14.55 -2.76
C VAL A 93 5.94 15.02 -1.34
N ASP A 94 6.90 14.96 -0.42
CA ASP A 94 6.72 15.32 0.99
C ASP A 94 5.95 16.64 1.22
N ASN A 95 6.30 17.68 0.45
CA ASN A 95 5.63 18.99 0.54
C ASN A 95 4.14 18.97 0.12
N TYR A 96 3.73 18.06 -0.77
CA TYR A 96 2.33 17.90 -1.19
C TYR A 96 1.51 17.15 -0.12
N PHE A 97 2.14 16.25 0.63
CA PHE A 97 1.49 15.43 1.65
C PHE A 97 1.37 16.14 3.00
N ASP A 98 2.33 17.00 3.35
CA ASP A 98 2.23 17.90 4.50
C ASP A 98 0.98 18.79 4.42
N ASP A 99 0.67 19.33 3.25
CA ASP A 99 -0.55 20.13 3.00
C ASP A 99 -1.84 19.31 3.13
N GLN A 100 -1.77 18.00 2.87
CA GLN A 100 -2.89 17.06 3.00
C GLN A 100 -2.97 16.42 4.40
N LYS A 101 -2.05 16.75 5.32
CA LYS A 101 -1.92 16.16 6.68
C LYS A 101 -1.72 14.65 6.68
N VAL A 102 -1.09 14.12 5.64
CA VAL A 102 -0.82 12.68 5.53
C VAL A 102 0.60 12.46 6.00
N THR A 103 0.73 11.82 7.17
CA THR A 103 2.02 11.55 7.78
C THR A 103 2.57 10.20 7.31
N HIS A 104 3.90 10.07 7.25
CA HIS A 104 4.52 8.75 7.13
C HIS A 104 4.04 7.82 8.26
N LYS A 105 3.65 6.61 7.89
CA LYS A 105 3.25 5.53 8.80
C LYS A 105 4.22 4.36 8.66
N GLU A 106 4.62 3.81 9.78
CA GLU A 106 5.44 2.60 9.86
C GLU A 106 4.79 1.62 10.84
N ARG A 107 4.71 0.36 10.43
CA ARG A 107 4.36 -0.78 11.26
C ARG A 107 5.46 -1.83 11.07
N ARG A 108 6.03 -2.29 12.17
CA ARG A 108 6.98 -3.41 12.13
C ARG A 108 6.27 -4.73 11.92
N VAL A 109 6.96 -5.68 11.28
CA VAL A 109 6.49 -7.06 11.15
C VAL A 109 6.03 -7.57 12.51
N LEU A 110 4.76 -7.98 12.58
CA LEU A 110 4.30 -8.74 13.73
C LEU A 110 4.78 -10.17 13.53
N THR A 111 6.04 -10.41 13.86
CA THR A 111 6.42 -11.77 14.21
C THR A 111 5.56 -12.10 15.42
N GLU A 112 4.86 -13.26 15.40
CA GLU A 112 4.35 -13.82 16.64
C GLU A 112 5.55 -13.97 17.57
N ALA A 113 5.77 -12.97 18.42
CA ALA A 113 6.71 -13.05 19.50
C ALA A 113 6.07 -14.02 20.51
N ALA A 114 6.35 -15.29 20.28
CA ALA A 114 6.36 -16.40 21.23
C ALA A 114 5.34 -16.31 22.38
N ALA A 115 4.22 -17.03 22.25
CA ALA A 115 3.56 -17.72 23.37
C ALA A 115 2.73 -18.90 22.87
#